data_AF-A0A8D8AU94-F1
#
_entry.id   AF-A0A8D8AU94-F1
#
_cell.length_a   1.000
_cell.length_b   1.000
_cell.length_c   1.000
_cell.angle_alpha   90.00
_cell.angle_beta   90.00
_cell.angle_gamma   90.00
#
_symmetry.space_group_name_H-M   'P 1'
#
loop_
_entity.id
_entity.type
_entity.pdbx_description
1 polymer ?
#
loop_
_entity_poly.entity_id
_entity_poly.type
_entity_poly.pdbx_seq_one_letter_code
_entity_poly.pdbx_strand_id
1 'polypeptide(L)'
;VNSKEDSDIGLKSKQALLDILLQANIDGKPLTNEEVREEVDTFMFAGHDTTASAITFILFSLAKHPDIQQKVYEEVRSVFGKSNDTPTTLSNLNDLKYLELVIKESLRMFPPVPFISRNTS
;
A
#
# COMPACT_ATOMS: atom_id res chain seq x y z
N VAL A 1 36.60 11.89 -28.02
CA VAL A 1 35.39 11.97 -28.86
C VAL A 1 34.50 10.82 -28.40
N ASN A 2 33.69 11.05 -27.37
CA ASN A 2 32.22 11.19 -27.46
C ASN A 2 31.61 9.88 -27.95
N SER A 3 30.70 9.21 -27.24
CA SER A 3 29.43 9.75 -26.72
C SER A 3 28.90 8.71 -25.69
N LYS A 4 28.50 9.12 -24.47
CA LYS A 4 27.11 9.43 -24.07
C LYS A 4 26.19 8.20 -24.14
N GLU A 5 25.34 7.86 -23.21
CA GLU A 5 24.79 8.47 -22.00
C GLU A 5 23.92 7.32 -21.47
N ASP A 6 24.39 6.49 -20.53
CA ASP A 6 23.42 5.75 -19.72
C ASP A 6 22.98 6.74 -18.67
N SER A 7 21.88 7.42 -18.98
CA SER A 7 21.12 8.23 -18.06
C SER A 7 20.85 7.38 -16.82
N ASP A 8 21.62 7.63 -15.77
CA ASP A 8 21.35 7.17 -14.42
C ASP A 8 20.07 7.89 -14.00
N ILE A 9 18.93 7.33 -14.41
CA ILE A 9 17.60 7.79 -14.02
C ILE A 9 17.53 7.51 -12.52
N GLY A 10 17.85 8.54 -11.75
CA GLY A 10 18.02 8.48 -10.32
C GLY A 10 16.81 7.85 -9.62
N LEU A 11 17.07 6.69 -9.03
CA LEU A 11 16.48 6.07 -7.84
C LEU A 11 17.29 4.77 -7.71
N LYS A 12 18.09 4.59 -6.64
CA LYS A 12 18.67 3.25 -6.36
C LYS A 12 17.53 2.24 -6.47
N SER A 13 17.62 1.31 -7.42
CA SER A 13 16.54 0.38 -7.75
C SER A 13 16.06 -0.32 -6.49
N LYS A 14 14.92 0.13 -5.97
CA LYS A 14 14.17 -0.68 -5.00
C LYS A 14 13.59 -1.80 -5.84
N GLN A 15 14.07 -3.01 -5.60
CA GLN A 15 13.56 -4.21 -6.28
C GLN A 15 12.04 -4.25 -6.12
N ALA A 16 11.32 -4.32 -7.23
CA ALA A 16 9.90 -4.56 -7.20
C ALA A 16 9.62 -6.00 -6.77
N LEU A 17 8.38 -6.30 -6.36
CA LEU A 17 7.97 -7.66 -6.00
C LEU A 17 8.34 -8.68 -7.11
N LEU A 18 8.10 -8.33 -8.37
CA LEU A 18 8.44 -9.20 -9.50
C LEU A 18 9.96 -9.43 -9.61
N ASP A 19 10.77 -8.40 -9.38
CA ASP A 19 12.24 -8.55 -9.38
C ASP A 19 12.70 -9.51 -8.27
N ILE A 20 12.04 -9.47 -7.11
CA ILE A 20 12.31 -10.37 -5.99
C ILE A 20 11.93 -11.79 -6.37
N LEU A 21 10.75 -12.01 -6.96
CA LEU A 21 10.28 -13.35 -7.38
C LEU A 21 11.18 -13.95 -8.47
N LEU A 22 11.64 -13.15 -9.43
CA LEU A 22 12.55 -13.59 -10.48
C LEU A 22 13.95 -13.97 -9.96
N GLN A 23 14.36 -13.38 -8.83
CA GLN A 23 15.63 -13.69 -8.16
C GLN A 23 15.48 -14.74 -7.05
N ALA A 24 14.25 -15.11 -6.70
CA ALA A 24 13.96 -16.03 -5.63
C ALA A 24 14.42 -17.45 -5.98
N ASN A 25 14.92 -18.16 -4.96
CA ASN A 25 15.36 -19.53 -5.09
C ASN A 25 14.83 -20.33 -3.89
N ILE A 26 14.13 -21.43 -4.17
CA ILE A 26 13.58 -22.36 -3.18
C ILE A 26 14.29 -23.69 -3.36
N ASP A 27 14.90 -24.20 -2.28
CA ASP A 27 15.64 -25.47 -2.26
C ASP A 27 16.75 -25.60 -3.34
N GLY A 28 17.40 -24.48 -3.66
CA GLY A 28 18.46 -24.42 -4.66
C GLY A 28 17.97 -24.27 -6.11
N LYS A 29 16.65 -24.20 -6.34
CA LYS A 29 16.05 -24.00 -7.66
C LYS A 29 15.36 -22.64 -7.78
N PRO A 30 15.51 -21.93 -8.92
CA PRO A 30 14.70 -20.76 -9.20
C PRO A 30 13.23 -21.15 -9.37
N LEU A 31 12.33 -20.22 -9.07
CA LEU A 31 10.92 -20.38 -9.40
C LEU A 31 10.73 -20.54 -10.91
N THR A 32 9.80 -21.39 -11.30
CA THR A 32 9.33 -21.49 -12.68
C THR A 32 8.48 -20.28 -13.04
N ASN A 33 8.33 -20.00 -14.34
CA ASN A 33 7.46 -18.91 -14.80
C ASN A 33 5.99 -19.10 -14.40
N GLU A 34 5.56 -20.34 -14.17
CA GLU A 34 4.20 -20.65 -13.71
C GLU A 34 4.03 -20.30 -12.24
N GLU A 35 4.95 -20.75 -11.38
CA GLU A 35 4.95 -20.37 -9.95
C GLU A 35 5.06 -18.86 -9.75
N VAL A 36 5.92 -18.16 -10.51
CA VAL A 36 6.01 -16.69 -10.45
C VAL A 36 4.68 -16.05 -10.82
N ARG A 37 3.98 -16.56 -11.84
CA ARG A 37 2.67 -16.04 -12.23
C ARG A 37 1.63 -16.28 -11.13
N GLU A 38 1.57 -17.47 -10.57
CA GLU A 38 0.64 -17.82 -9.49
C GLU A 38 0.83 -16.94 -8.25
N GLU A 39 2.07 -16.67 -7.88
CA GLU A 39 2.39 -15.76 -6.77
C GLU A 39 1.95 -14.32 -7.09
N VAL A 40 2.28 -13.81 -8.27
CA VAL A 40 1.86 -12.47 -8.70
C VAL A 40 0.34 -12.34 -8.69
N ASP A 41 -0.38 -13.32 -9.23
CA ASP A 41 -1.84 -13.33 -9.27
C ASP A 41 -2.43 -13.34 -7.85
N THR A 42 -1.84 -14.12 -6.95
CA THR A 42 -2.23 -14.18 -5.54
C THR A 42 -2.07 -12.83 -4.84
N PHE A 43 -0.90 -12.19 -4.98
CA PHE A 43 -0.65 -10.87 -4.38
C PHE A 43 -1.57 -9.79 -4.93
N MET A 44 -1.78 -9.77 -6.25
CA MET A 44 -2.64 -8.78 -6.90
C MET A 44 -4.09 -8.94 -6.43
N PHE A 45 -4.64 -10.15 -6.43
CA PHE A 45 -6.02 -10.39 -6.01
C PHE A 45 -6.22 -10.10 -4.51
N ALA A 46 -5.37 -10.66 -3.66
CA ALA A 46 -5.48 -10.49 -2.22
C ALA A 46 -5.32 -9.02 -1.79
N GLY A 47 -4.42 -8.28 -2.45
CA GLY A 47 -4.18 -6.87 -2.15
C GLY A 47 -5.24 -5.93 -2.73
N HIS A 48 -5.72 -6.19 -3.95
CA HIS A 48 -6.62 -5.28 -4.66
C HIS A 48 -8.00 -5.22 -4.00
N ASP A 49 -8.69 -6.35 -3.92
CA ASP A 49 -10.11 -6.36 -3.50
C ASP A 49 -10.26 -5.97 -2.03
N THR A 50 -9.33 -6.41 -1.17
CA THR A 50 -9.34 -6.06 0.25
C THR A 50 -9.07 -4.58 0.48
N THR A 51 -8.07 -4.00 -0.21
CA THR A 51 -7.72 -2.58 -0.07
C THR A 51 -8.79 -1.67 -0.67
N ALA A 52 -9.34 -2.03 -1.84
CA ALA A 52 -10.43 -1.26 -2.47
C ALA A 52 -11.68 -1.23 -1.59
N SER A 53 -12.05 -2.37 -1.00
CA SER A 53 -13.15 -2.46 -0.04
C SER A 53 -12.88 -1.60 1.21
N ALA A 54 -11.68 -1.69 1.80
CA ALA A 54 -11.29 -0.87 2.95
C ALA A 54 -11.41 0.63 2.65
N ILE A 55 -10.84 1.09 1.53
CA ILE A 55 -10.89 2.50 1.11
C ILE A 55 -12.34 2.96 0.94
N THR A 56 -13.19 2.13 0.33
CA THR A 56 -14.61 2.44 0.14
C THR A 56 -15.31 2.72 1.48
N PHE A 57 -15.11 1.86 2.48
CA PHE A 57 -15.73 2.04 3.80
C PHE A 57 -15.10 3.17 4.62
N ILE A 58 -13.81 3.45 4.45
CA ILE A 58 -13.14 4.62 5.04
C ILE A 58 -13.77 5.91 4.50
N LEU A 59 -13.88 6.03 3.17
CA LEU A 59 -14.48 7.20 2.53
C LEU A 59 -15.96 7.37 2.90
N PHE A 60 -16.70 6.26 2.94
CA PHE A 60 -18.09 6.25 3.42
C PHE A 60 -18.19 6.75 4.87
N SER A 61 -17.31 6.27 5.76
CA SER A 61 -17.31 6.67 7.16
C SER A 61 -16.99 8.16 7.33
N LEU A 62 -16.03 8.69 6.57
CA LEU A 62 -15.70 10.11 6.55
C LEU A 62 -16.87 10.96 6.04
N ALA A 63 -17.49 10.56 4.93
CA ALA A 63 -18.63 11.27 4.36
C ALA A 63 -19.83 11.35 5.31
N LYS A 64 -20.00 10.37 6.20
CA LYS A 64 -21.06 10.38 7.23
C LYS A 64 -20.72 11.17 8.50
N HIS A 65 -19.44 11.51 8.73
CA HIS A 65 -18.99 12.21 9.93
C HIS A 65 -18.15 13.44 9.54
N PRO A 66 -18.80 14.55 9.15
CA PRO A 66 -18.11 15.75 8.66
C PRO A 66 -17.12 16.35 9.67
N ASP A 67 -17.39 16.23 10.97
CA ASP A 67 -16.52 16.68 12.04
C ASP A 67 -15.21 15.87 12.11
N ILE A 68 -15.29 14.55 11.87
CA ILE A 68 -14.13 13.66 11.79
C ILE A 68 -13.37 13.91 10.51
N GLN A 69 -14.07 14.09 9.38
CA GLN A 69 -13.45 14.47 8.11
C GLN A 69 -12.68 15.78 8.22
N GLN A 70 -13.22 16.78 8.91
CA GLN A 70 -12.55 18.06 9.12
C GLN A 70 -11.25 17.89 9.91
N LYS A 71 -11.23 17.07 10.97
CA LYS A 71 -10.01 16.77 11.74
C LYS A 71 -8.95 16.06 10.91
N VAL A 72 -9.34 15.08 10.09
CA VAL A 72 -8.42 14.40 9.16
C VAL A 72 -7.84 15.39 8.17
N TYR A 73 -8.68 16.26 7.61
CA TYR A 73 -8.23 17.30 6.69
C TYR A 73 -7.22 18.23 7.36
N GLU A 74 -7.50 18.71 8.57
CA GLU A 74 -6.58 19.56 9.33
C GLU A 74 -5.24 18.87 9.61
N GLU A 75 -5.24 17.60 10.00
CA GLU A 75 -4.02 16.81 10.18
C GLU A 75 -3.20 16.71 8.89
N VAL A 76 -3.84 16.34 7.77
CA VAL A 76 -3.19 16.24 6.46
C VAL A 76 -2.59 17.59 6.05
N ARG A 77 -3.30 18.69 6.27
CA ARG A 77 -2.79 20.04 5.95
C ARG A 77 -1.68 20.48 6.89
N SER A 78 -1.67 20.03 8.14
CA SER A 78 -0.57 20.28 9.08
C SER A 78 0.72 19.56 8.66
N VAL A 79 0.61 18.34 8.12
CA VAL A 79 1.76 17.53 7.73
C VAL A 79 2.31 17.93 6.35
N PHE A 80 1.45 18.13 5.37
CA PHE A 80 1.86 18.40 3.97
C PHE A 80 1.88 19.88 3.60
N GLY A 81 1.42 20.75 4.48
CA GLY A 81 1.32 22.18 4.20
C GLY A 81 0.26 22.50 3.14
N LYS A 82 0.37 23.71 2.54
CA LYS A 82 -0.62 24.18 1.57
C LYS A 82 -0.33 23.82 0.11
N SER A 83 0.94 23.68 -0.24
CA SER A 83 1.42 23.41 -1.60
C SER A 83 1.65 21.91 -1.82
N ASN A 84 1.41 21.46 -3.06
CA ASN A 84 1.66 20.07 -3.46
C ASN A 84 3.10 19.87 -3.98
N ASP A 85 3.98 20.84 -3.76
CA ASP A 85 5.33 20.87 -4.35
C ASP A 85 6.33 20.00 -3.58
N THR A 86 5.97 19.57 -2.37
CA THR A 86 6.86 18.79 -1.50
C THR A 86 6.61 17.30 -1.73
N PRO A 87 7.63 16.51 -2.12
CA PRO A 87 7.50 15.07 -2.24
C PRO A 87 7.08 14.43 -0.92
N THR A 88 6.09 13.55 -0.96
CA THR A 88 5.64 12.80 0.23
C THR A 88 6.76 11.87 0.71
N THR A 89 7.17 12.02 1.97
CA THR A 89 8.15 11.12 2.60
C THR A 89 7.46 10.10 3.51
N LEU A 90 8.14 8.99 3.80
CA LEU A 90 7.64 8.00 4.77
C LEU A 90 7.45 8.61 6.17
N SER A 91 8.30 9.57 6.55
CA SER A 91 8.14 10.29 7.82
C SER A 91 6.81 11.05 7.86
N ASN A 92 6.42 11.71 6.76
CA ASN A 92 5.14 12.41 6.71
C ASN A 92 3.96 11.46 6.91
N LEU A 93 4.01 10.26 6.33
CA LEU A 93 2.95 9.27 6.51
C LEU A 93 2.84 8.79 7.96
N ASN A 94 3.96 8.64 8.66
CA ASN A 94 3.99 8.27 10.08
C ASN A 94 3.43 9.35 11.02
N ASP A 95 3.34 10.61 10.55
CA ASP A 95 2.79 11.70 11.33
C ASP A 95 1.24 11.80 11.23
N LEU A 96 0.61 11.04 10.32
CA LEU A 96 -0.85 11.01 10.12
C LEU A 96 -1.58 10.10 11.13
N LYS A 97 -1.39 10.38 12.42
CA LYS A 97 -1.84 9.52 13.52
C LYS A 97 -3.37 9.42 13.61
N TYR A 98 -4.08 10.53 13.39
CA TYR A 98 -5.54 10.58 13.46
C TYR A 98 -6.18 9.87 12.27
N LEU A 99 -5.63 10.05 11.06
CA LEU A 99 -6.04 9.27 9.90
C LEU A 99 -5.84 7.76 10.13
N GLU A 100 -4.73 7.35 10.75
CA GLU A 100 -4.51 5.95 11.12
C GLU A 100 -5.60 5.42 12.07
N LEU A 101 -6.06 6.23 13.04
CA LEU A 101 -7.18 5.87 13.90
C LEU A 101 -8.48 5.69 13.10
N VAL A 102 -8.77 6.57 12.15
CA VAL A 102 -9.96 6.46 11.28
C VAL A 102 -9.90 5.20 10.42
N ILE A 103 -8.73 4.87 9.87
CA ILE A 103 -8.51 3.63 9.10
C ILE A 103 -8.80 2.42 9.99
N LYS A 104 -8.20 2.37 11.19
CA LYS A 104 -8.40 1.27 12.15
C LYS A 104 -9.85 1.11 12.57
N GLU A 105 -10.54 2.22 12.85
CA GLU A 105 -11.95 2.18 13.24
C GLU A 105 -12.86 1.75 12.08
N SER A 106 -12.56 2.20 10.86
CA SER A 106 -13.28 1.75 9.67
C SER A 106 -13.10 0.25 9.43
N LEU A 107 -11.88 -0.28 9.60
CA LEU A 107 -11.60 -1.71 9.52
C LEU A 107 -12.22 -2.53 10.66
N ARG A 108 -12.37 -1.94 11.86
CA ARG A 108 -13.08 -2.57 12.99
C ARG A 108 -14.57 -2.72 12.69
N MET A 109 -15.18 -1.73 12.03
CA MET A 109 -16.61 -1.73 11.69
C MET A 109 -16.92 -2.52 10.42
N PHE A 110 -16.06 -2.40 9.41
CA PHE A 110 -16.24 -2.97 8.07
C PHE A 110 -14.97 -3.72 7.64
N PRO A 111 -14.66 -4.87 8.25
CA PRO A 111 -13.49 -5.65 7.88
C PRO A 111 -13.68 -6.26 6.47
N PRO A 112 -12.77 -6.03 5.51
CA PRO A 112 -12.86 -6.64 4.17
C PRO A 112 -12.82 -8.17 4.20
N VAL A 113 -12.12 -8.75 5.19
CA VAL A 113 -12.03 -10.19 5.43
C VAL A 113 -12.64 -10.50 6.81
N PRO A 114 -13.95 -10.76 6.88
CA PRO A 114 -14.68 -10.88 8.16
C PRO A 114 -14.48 -12.22 8.89
N PHE A 115 -14.03 -13.27 8.19
CA PHE A 115 -13.90 -14.61 8.74
C PHE A 115 -12.52 -15.20 8.46
N ILE A 116 -11.97 -15.91 9.45
CA ILE A 116 -10.74 -16.70 9.32
C ILE A 116 -11.09 -18.13 9.74
N SER A 117 -10.99 -19.08 8.81
CA SER A 117 -11.32 -20.49 9.05
C SER A 117 -10.08 -21.29 9.45
N ARG A 118 -10.24 -22.27 10.34
CA ARG A 118 -9.22 -23.25 10.72
C ARG A 118 -9.83 -24.64 10.79
N ASN A 119 -9.11 -25.66 10.34
CA ASN A 119 -9.47 -27.07 10.47
C ASN A 119 -8.50 -27.76 11.44
N THR A 120 -8.99 -28.64 12.31
CA THR A 120 -8.21 -29.33 13.36
C THR A 120 -8.30 -30.86 13.29
N SER A 121 -8.57 -31.42 12.10
CA SER A 121 -8.58 -32.88 11.86
C SER A 121 -7.27 -33.57 12.20
#